data_AF-A0A7G8VMB0-F1
#
_entry.id   AF-A0A7G8VMB0-F1
#
_cell.length_a   1.000
_cell.length_b   1.000
_cell.length_c   1.000
_cell.angle_alpha   90.00
_cell.angle_beta   90.00
_cell.angle_gamma   90.00
#
_symmetry.space_group_name_H-M   'P 1'
#
loop_
_entity.id
_entity.type
_entity.pdbx_description
1 polymer ?
#
loop_
_entity_poly.entity_id
_entity_poly.type
_entity_poly.pdbx_seq_one_letter_code
_entity_poly.pdbx_strand_id
1 'polypeptide(L)'
;MTGLSFANTRDFDVRSGELRPALDAFIAQSGVQLIYKMEDVKDLSTRGVKGKIAPDAALDKLLDGTRLHIRRGQDGAMVLIAAPAAKPIAMPAAADRKP
;
A
#
# COMPACT_ATOMS: atom_id res chain seq x y z
N MET A 1 -18.77 21.28 -18.63
CA MET A 1 -17.48 21.55 -17.97
C MET A 1 -17.69 21.43 -16.48
N THR A 2 -17.32 20.30 -15.87
CA THR A 2 -17.28 20.15 -14.40
C THR A 2 -15.87 19.68 -14.04
N GLY A 3 -15.23 20.43 -13.14
CA GLY A 3 -13.78 20.51 -12.98
C GLY A 3 -13.06 19.25 -12.52
N LEU A 4 -11.78 19.22 -12.89
CA LEU A 4 -10.73 18.27 -12.56
C LEU A 4 -10.58 18.10 -11.04
N SER A 5 -10.93 16.94 -10.47
CA SER A 5 -10.67 16.66 -9.05
C SER A 5 -10.35 15.20 -8.77
N PHE A 6 -9.34 14.63 -9.44
CA PHE A 6 -8.76 13.33 -9.04
C PHE A 6 -7.22 13.36 -8.93
N ALA A 7 -6.59 14.54 -9.03
CA ALA A 7 -5.15 14.70 -9.05
C ALA A 7 -4.62 15.88 -8.21
N ASN A 8 -5.39 16.38 -7.24
CA ASN A 8 -4.85 17.40 -6.33
C ASN A 8 -3.85 16.73 -5.39
N THR A 9 -2.57 16.86 -5.70
CA THR A 9 -1.47 16.46 -4.85
C THR A 9 -1.62 17.12 -3.48
N ARG A 10 -1.66 16.31 -2.42
CA ARG A 10 -1.70 16.77 -1.03
C ARG A 10 -0.37 16.45 -0.37
N ASP A 11 -0.06 17.19 0.67
CA ASP A 11 1.13 16.90 1.47
C ASP A 11 0.86 15.64 2.29
N PHE A 12 1.58 14.58 1.97
CA PHE A 12 1.56 13.34 2.72
C PHE A 12 2.85 13.25 3.53
N ASP A 13 2.72 12.92 4.81
CA ASP A 13 3.85 12.62 5.69
C ASP A 13 3.55 11.30 6.40
N VAL A 14 3.99 10.21 5.76
CA VAL A 14 3.83 8.85 6.25
C VAL A 14 5.22 8.24 6.42
N ARG A 15 5.58 7.91 7.66
CA ARG A 15 6.89 7.36 7.97
C ARG A 15 7.05 5.93 7.46
N SER A 16 8.28 5.58 7.09
CA SER A 16 8.68 4.18 6.88
C SER A 16 8.54 3.38 8.17
N GLY A 17 8.02 2.17 8.09
CA GLY A 17 7.79 1.32 9.26
C GLY A 17 6.66 0.34 9.02
N GLU A 18 5.92 0.00 10.09
CA GLU A 18 4.75 -0.86 9.99
C GLU A 18 3.71 -0.24 9.04
N LEU A 19 3.16 -1.07 8.14
CA LEU A 19 2.15 -0.62 7.18
C LEU A 19 0.86 -0.15 7.86
N ARG A 20 0.53 -0.76 9.01
CA ARG A 20 -0.70 -0.49 9.79
C ARG A 20 -0.85 0.99 10.21
N PRO A 21 0.08 1.59 11.00
CA PRO A 21 0.02 3.01 11.34
C PRO A 21 0.22 3.93 10.13
N ALA A 22 0.94 3.47 9.10
CA ALA A 22 1.12 4.23 7.87
C ALA A 22 -0.18 4.40 7.08
N LEU A 23 -0.99 3.35 6.97
CA LEU A 23 -2.30 3.39 6.33
C LEU A 23 -3.29 4.24 7.13
N ASP A 24 -3.29 4.15 8.45
CA ASP A 24 -4.13 4.96 9.33
C ASP A 24 -3.85 6.47 9.14
N ALA A 25 -2.56 6.85 9.14
CA ALA A 25 -2.13 8.22 8.86
C ALA A 25 -2.55 8.68 7.45
N PHE A 26 -2.41 7.81 6.45
CA PHE A 26 -2.83 8.11 5.08
C PHE A 26 -4.35 8.33 4.97
N ILE A 27 -5.17 7.52 5.64
CA ILE A 27 -6.63 7.67 5.69
C ILE A 27 -7.00 9.01 6.32
N ALA A 28 -6.37 9.34 7.46
CA ALA A 28 -6.58 10.60 8.16
C ALA A 28 -6.19 11.83 7.31
N GLN A 29 -5.10 11.75 6.54
CA GLN A 29 -4.63 12.84 5.67
C GLN A 29 -5.45 12.96 4.37
N SER A 30 -5.84 11.82 3.77
CA SER A 30 -6.59 11.78 2.51
C SER A 30 -8.07 12.07 2.68
N GLY A 31 -8.66 11.64 3.80
CA GLY A 31 -10.10 11.64 4.03
C GLY A 31 -10.86 10.58 3.22
N VAL A 32 -10.15 9.58 2.66
CA VAL A 32 -10.76 8.48 1.91
C VAL A 32 -11.10 7.33 2.84
N GLN A 33 -12.18 6.62 2.55
CA GLN A 33 -12.54 5.44 3.32
C GLN A 33 -11.75 4.24 2.79
N LEU A 34 -10.76 3.77 3.57
CA LEU A 34 -9.96 2.60 3.24
C LEU A 34 -10.31 1.42 4.17
N ILE A 35 -10.68 0.30 3.58
CA ILE A 35 -11.04 -0.93 4.29
C ILE A 35 -9.91 -1.94 4.07
N TYR A 36 -9.32 -2.45 5.14
CA TYR A 36 -8.28 -3.48 5.10
C TYR A 36 -8.46 -4.44 6.28
N LYS A 37 -7.89 -5.64 6.18
CA LYS A 37 -7.83 -6.56 7.31
C LYS A 37 -6.55 -6.34 8.09
N MET A 38 -6.66 -6.34 9.41
CA MET A 38 -5.53 -6.16 10.33
C MET A 38 -4.47 -7.27 10.15
N GLU A 39 -4.90 -8.50 9.90
CA GLU A 39 -4.01 -9.65 9.68
C GLU A 39 -3.14 -9.52 8.43
N ASP A 40 -3.68 -8.95 7.35
CA ASP A 40 -2.97 -8.79 6.07
C ASP A 40 -1.84 -7.76 6.15
N VAL A 41 -2.00 -6.73 7.00
CA VAL A 41 -1.06 -5.60 7.12
C VAL A 41 -0.13 -5.73 8.34
N LYS A 42 -0.39 -6.66 9.26
CA LYS A 42 0.32 -6.76 10.54
C LYS A 42 1.80 -7.12 10.37
N ASP A 43 2.11 -7.96 9.40
CA ASP A 43 3.47 -8.43 9.11
C ASP A 43 4.11 -7.73 7.90
N LEU A 44 3.48 -6.64 7.43
CA LEU A 44 3.95 -5.86 6.30
C LEU A 44 4.52 -4.52 6.76
N SER A 45 5.57 -4.10 6.06
CA SER A 45 6.21 -2.81 6.26
C SER A 45 6.19 -2.02 4.97
N THR A 46 6.14 -0.70 5.10
CA THR A 46 6.21 0.23 3.98
C THR A 46 7.46 1.10 4.10
N ARG A 47 7.96 1.57 2.96
CA ARG A 47 9.03 2.59 2.92
C ARG A 47 8.52 3.99 3.25
N GLY A 48 7.21 4.12 3.49
CA GLY A 48 6.58 5.40 3.76
C GLY A 48 6.49 6.26 2.49
N VAL A 49 5.74 7.34 2.59
CA VAL A 49 5.62 8.32 1.51
C VAL A 49 5.67 9.71 2.13
N LYS A 50 6.49 10.58 1.54
CA LYS A 50 6.62 11.96 1.97
C LYS A 50 6.62 12.92 0.80
N GLY A 51 5.88 14.02 0.93
CA GLY A 51 5.82 15.12 -0.02
C GLY A 51 4.46 15.29 -0.68
N LYS A 52 4.40 16.21 -1.66
CA LYS A 52 3.18 16.52 -2.38
C LYS A 52 2.91 15.48 -3.46
N ILE A 53 2.02 14.55 -3.19
CA ILE A 53 1.65 13.46 -4.11
C ILE A 53 0.13 13.26 -4.12
N ALA A 54 -0.41 12.70 -5.19
CA ALA A 54 -1.83 12.36 -5.27
C ALA A 54 -2.14 11.18 -4.35
N PRO A 55 -3.33 11.11 -3.71
CA PRO A 55 -3.69 10.02 -2.81
C PRO A 55 -3.52 8.63 -3.44
N ASP A 56 -3.94 8.47 -4.70
CA ASP A 56 -3.82 7.22 -5.45
C ASP A 56 -2.35 6.80 -5.62
N ALA A 57 -1.48 7.76 -5.95
CA ALA A 57 -0.04 7.53 -6.12
C ALA A 57 0.71 7.38 -4.79
N ALA A 58 0.25 8.03 -3.71
CA ALA A 58 0.78 7.82 -2.36
C ALA A 58 0.45 6.40 -1.89
N LEU A 59 -0.77 5.93 -2.10
CA LEU A 59 -1.18 4.58 -1.73
C LEU A 59 -0.41 3.54 -2.55
N ASP A 60 -0.24 3.75 -3.85
CA ASP A 60 0.59 2.88 -4.68
C ASP A 60 2.03 2.79 -4.14
N LYS A 61 2.65 3.93 -3.79
CA LYS A 61 3.98 3.95 -3.14
C LYS A 61 4.01 3.27 -1.77
N LEU A 62 2.93 3.39 -0.99
CA LEU A 62 2.86 2.74 0.32
C LEU A 62 2.78 1.21 0.20
N LEU A 63 2.13 0.74 -0.85
CA LEU A 63 1.99 -0.68 -1.16
C LEU A 63 3.15 -1.22 -2.00
N ASP A 64 4.03 -0.35 -2.51
CA ASP A 64 5.23 -0.75 -3.24
C ASP A 64 6.14 -1.63 -2.37
N GLY A 65 6.36 -2.86 -2.81
CA GLY A 65 7.07 -3.89 -2.07
C GLY A 65 6.19 -4.77 -1.17
N THR A 66 4.88 -4.53 -1.14
CA THR A 66 3.89 -5.40 -0.49
C THR A 66 3.16 -6.27 -1.52
N ARG A 67 2.47 -7.31 -1.05
CA ARG A 67 1.63 -8.18 -1.90
C ARG A 67 0.16 -7.72 -1.91
N LEU A 68 -0.08 -6.46 -1.61
CA LEU A 68 -1.42 -5.91 -1.45
C LEU A 68 -1.84 -5.16 -2.72
N HIS A 69 -3.12 -5.27 -3.05
CA HIS A 69 -3.73 -4.54 -4.16
C HIS A 69 -4.89 -3.69 -3.68
N ILE A 70 -5.07 -2.54 -4.33
CA ILE A 70 -6.18 -1.62 -4.07
C ILE A 70 -7.33 -1.98 -5.02
N ARG A 71 -8.51 -2.15 -4.47
CA ARG A 71 -9.75 -2.28 -5.22
C ARG A 71 -10.69 -1.15 -4.83
N ARG A 72 -11.07 -0.31 -5.79
CA ARG A 72 -12.10 0.71 -5.58
C ARG A 72 -13.48 0.06 -5.65
N GLY A 73 -14.27 0.27 -4.60
CA GLY A 73 -15.70 0.02 -4.56
C GLY A 73 -16.47 1.08 -5.34
N GLN A 74 -17.72 0.76 -5.64
CA GLN A 74 -18.63 1.60 -6.42
C GLN A 74 -19.02 2.89 -5.66
N ASP A 75 -18.98 2.84 -4.32
CA ASP A 75 -19.28 3.95 -3.42
C ASP A 75 -18.08 4.90 -3.18
N GLY A 76 -16.95 4.69 -3.88
CA GLY A 76 -15.72 5.45 -3.67
C GLY A 76 -14.85 4.96 -2.50
N ALA A 77 -15.30 3.93 -1.77
CA ALA A 77 -14.48 3.24 -0.78
C ALA A 77 -13.31 2.50 -1.47
N MET A 78 -12.13 2.54 -0.85
CA MET A 78 -10.97 1.78 -1.28
C MET A 78 -10.86 0.52 -0.39
N VAL A 79 -10.66 -0.63 -0.99
CA VAL A 79 -10.51 -1.91 -0.29
C VAL A 79 -9.14 -2.47 -0.59
N LEU A 80 -8.37 -2.76 0.44
CA LEU A 80 -7.07 -3.40 0.36
C LEU A 80 -7.27 -4.92 0.38
N ILE A 81 -6.72 -5.59 -0.63
CA ILE A 81 -6.85 -7.04 -0.81
C ILE A 81 -5.44 -7.61 -0.89
N ALA A 82 -5.09 -8.55 -0.01
CA ALA A 82 -3.89 -9.33 -0.19
C ALA A 82 -4.03 -10.19 -1.45
N ALA A 83 -3.14 -10.01 -2.42
CA ALA A 83 -2.98 -11.05 -3.43
C ALA A 83 -2.50 -12.31 -2.70
N PRO A 84 -3.02 -13.50 -3.09
CA PRO A 84 -2.41 -14.73 -2.64
C PRO A 84 -0.93 -14.63 -2.99
N ALA A 85 -0.10 -14.80 -1.97
CA ALA A 85 1.33 -14.83 -2.14
C ALA A 85 1.64 -15.71 -3.35
N ALA A 86 2.08 -15.10 -4.46
CA ALA A 86 2.85 -15.86 -5.42
C ALA A 86 3.98 -16.44 -4.57
N LYS A 87 3.90 -17.76 -4.33
CA LYS A 87 4.90 -18.50 -3.57
C LYS A 87 6.24 -17.93 -4.03
N PRO A 88 7.16 -17.58 -3.10
CA PRO A 88 8.52 -17.39 -3.54
C PRO A 88 8.83 -18.68 -4.30
N ILE A 89 9.05 -18.56 -5.61
CA ILE A 89 9.73 -19.61 -6.34
C ILE A 89 11.09 -19.55 -5.68
N ALA A 90 11.26 -20.35 -4.62
CA ALA A 90 12.53 -20.53 -4.00
C ALA A 90 13.39 -21.05 -5.14
N MET A 91 14.22 -20.17 -5.71
CA MET A 91 15.38 -20.63 -6.44
C MET A 91 16.11 -21.53 -5.44
N PRO A 92 16.30 -22.83 -5.72
CA PRO A 92 17.15 -23.66 -4.91
C PRO A 92 18.59 -23.17 -5.12
N ALA A 93 18.97 -22.10 -4.42
CA ALA A 93 20.36 -21.72 -4.23
C ALA A 93 20.93 -22.59 -3.10
N ALA A 94 20.96 -23.90 -3.33
CA ALA A 94 21.63 -24.88 -2.48
C ALA A 94 22.00 -26.12 -3.31
N ALA A 95 22.85 -25.92 -4.31
CA ALA A 95 23.73 -26.93 -4.88
C ALA A 95 24.96 -26.15 -5.35
N ASP A 96 26.01 -26.02 -4.55
CA ASP A 96 27.02 -27.06 -4.49
C ASP A 96 27.86 -26.92 -3.21
N ARG A 97 27.67 -27.83 -2.27
CA ARG A 97 28.72 -28.27 -1.36
C ARG A 97 28.66 -29.79 -1.33
N LYS A 98 29.54 -30.43 -2.10
CA LYS A 98 29.87 -31.85 -1.91
C LYS A 98 31.27 -32.00 -1.29
N PRO A 99 31.49 -33.11 -0.56
CA PRO A 99 32.54 -33.34 0.43
C PRO A 99 33.87 -33.78 -0.17
#